data_AF-A0A6A5V8J5-F1
#
_entry.id   AF-A0A6A5V8J5-F1
#
_cell.length_a   1.000
_cell.length_b   1.000
_cell.length_c   1.000
_cell.angle_alpha   90.00
_cell.angle_beta   90.00
_cell.angle_gamma   90.00
#
_symmetry.space_group_name_H-M   'P 1'
#
loop_
_entity.id
_entity.type
_entity.pdbx_description
1 polymer ?
#
loop_
_entity_poly.entity_id
_entity_poly.type
_entity_poly.pdbx_seq_one_letter_code
_entity_poly.pdbx_strand_id
1 'polypeptide(L)'
;MSSKQDWHHSALSCCSPISICCLGWLCPCMLYGRTRHRLKHNGNVGGFSSCNIDCCTYAMVGLCGMAGIFNAMQRSDIRTKYQLGGNSCTDCIRGCLCTPCDLIHQEKECVYQKEKVVEHEPGRVQHMHYSQS
;
A
#
# COMPACT_ATOMS: atom_id res chain seq x y z
N MET A 1 -14.22 23.44 -1.29
CA MET A 1 -14.13 22.04 -0.79
C MET A 1 -13.22 21.29 -1.75
N SER A 2 -12.06 20.80 -1.30
CA SER A 2 -11.17 20.00 -2.16
C SER A 2 -11.91 18.73 -2.55
N SER A 3 -12.20 18.53 -3.83
CA SER A 3 -12.82 17.29 -4.32
C SER A 3 -11.87 16.13 -4.03
N LYS A 4 -12.19 15.30 -3.04
CA LYS A 4 -11.41 14.10 -2.72
C LYS A 4 -11.60 13.10 -3.86
N GLN A 5 -10.52 12.45 -4.28
CA GLN A 5 -10.59 11.41 -5.31
C GLN A 5 -11.06 10.07 -4.71
N ASP A 6 -11.72 9.25 -5.53
CA ASP A 6 -12.07 7.89 -5.15
C ASP A 6 -10.87 6.94 -5.29
N TRP A 7 -10.89 5.87 -4.49
CA TRP A 7 -9.93 4.77 -4.61
C TRP A 7 -10.10 4.07 -5.95
N HIS A 8 -9.01 3.86 -6.68
CA HIS A 8 -9.10 3.27 -8.01
C HIS A 8 -9.30 1.75 -7.96
N HIS A 9 -8.60 1.08 -7.04
CA HIS A 9 -8.72 -0.36 -6.90
C HIS A 9 -9.89 -0.73 -5.99
N SER A 10 -10.59 -1.80 -6.38
CA SER A 10 -11.62 -2.40 -5.53
C SER A 10 -10.97 -3.13 -4.36
N ALA A 11 -11.52 -2.95 -3.16
CA ALA A 11 -11.01 -3.56 -1.92
C ALA A 11 -10.99 -5.10 -1.92
N LEU A 12 -11.74 -5.73 -2.84
CA LEU A 12 -11.85 -7.18 -2.99
C LEU A 12 -11.00 -7.75 -4.13
N SER A 13 -10.26 -6.90 -4.87
CA SER A 13 -9.39 -7.37 -5.96
C SER A 13 -8.03 -7.85 -5.44
N CYS A 14 -7.98 -8.62 -4.35
CA CYS A 14 -6.70 -9.02 -3.72
C CYS A 14 -5.87 -9.97 -4.61
N CYS A 15 -6.50 -10.79 -5.45
CA CYS A 15 -5.86 -11.88 -6.19
C CYS A 15 -5.05 -11.50 -7.45
N SER A 16 -5.03 -10.23 -7.87
CA SER A 16 -4.30 -9.82 -9.09
C SER A 16 -3.48 -8.54 -8.89
N PRO A 17 -2.14 -8.56 -8.99
CA PRO A 17 -1.29 -9.69 -9.42
C PRO A 17 -1.03 -10.70 -8.28
N ILE A 18 -0.86 -11.98 -8.67
CA ILE A 18 -0.66 -13.12 -7.76
C ILE A 18 0.58 -12.94 -6.87
N SER A 19 1.67 -12.37 -7.39
CA SER A 19 2.91 -12.16 -6.64
C SER A 19 2.74 -11.26 -5.41
N ILE A 20 2.00 -10.15 -5.55
CA ILE A 20 1.68 -9.25 -4.43
C ILE A 20 0.67 -9.91 -3.50
N CYS A 21 -0.25 -10.72 -4.03
CA CYS A 21 -1.15 -11.54 -3.23
C CYS A 21 -0.36 -12.49 -2.32
N CYS A 22 0.50 -13.34 -2.90
CA CYS A 22 1.37 -14.24 -2.15
C CYS A 22 2.24 -13.50 -1.13
N LEU A 23 2.82 -12.35 -1.49
CA LEU A 23 3.61 -11.55 -0.56
C LEU A 23 2.76 -11.02 0.62
N GLY A 24 1.54 -10.55 0.36
CA GLY A 24 0.63 -10.08 1.40
C GLY A 24 0.18 -11.18 2.35
N TRP A 25 -0.06 -12.40 1.85
CA TRP A 25 -0.49 -13.53 2.67
C TRP A 25 0.67 -14.23 3.41
N LEU A 26 1.82 -14.40 2.76
CA LEU A 26 2.97 -15.13 3.33
C LEU A 26 3.87 -14.23 4.18
N CYS A 27 4.00 -12.95 3.81
CA CYS A 27 4.89 -11.99 4.48
C CYS A 27 4.25 -10.59 4.55
N PRO A 28 3.12 -10.41 5.27
CA PRO A 28 2.42 -9.12 5.36
C PRO A 28 3.30 -7.99 5.89
N CYS A 29 4.26 -8.30 6.78
CA CYS A 29 5.23 -7.33 7.30
C CYS A 29 6.14 -6.74 6.21
N MET A 30 6.59 -7.56 5.26
CA MET A 30 7.41 -7.11 4.13
C MET A 30 6.59 -6.22 3.20
N LEU A 31 5.34 -6.61 2.92
CA LEU A 31 4.44 -5.80 2.10
C LEU A 31 4.15 -4.46 2.78
N TYR A 32 3.87 -4.44 4.08
CA TYR A 32 3.71 -3.21 4.85
C TYR A 32 4.93 -2.31 4.76
N GLY A 33 6.14 -2.85 5.00
CA GLY A 33 7.39 -2.12 4.95
C GLY A 33 7.68 -1.55 3.56
N ARG A 34 7.35 -2.30 2.50
CA ARG A 34 7.48 -1.88 1.10
C ARG A 34 6.57 -0.70 0.78
N THR A 35 5.28 -0.80 1.12
CA THR A 35 4.31 0.28 0.93
C THR A 35 4.72 1.53 1.73
N ARG A 36 5.18 1.35 2.98
CA ARG A 36 5.66 2.45 3.82
C ARG A 36 6.89 3.15 3.24
N HIS A 37 7.85 2.37 2.74
CA HIS A 37 9.04 2.90 2.07
C HIS A 37 8.66 3.73 0.84
N ARG A 38 7.73 3.21 0.02
CA ARG A 38 7.18 3.90 -1.16
C ARG A 38 6.49 5.21 -0.77
N LEU A 39 5.75 5.24 0.33
CA LEU A 39 5.12 6.45 0.85
C LEU A 39 6.12 7.49 1.32
N LYS A 40 7.22 7.08 1.96
CA LYS A 40 8.29 8.00 2.40
C LYS A 40 9.12 8.54 1.24
N HIS A 41 9.30 7.75 0.16
CA HIS A 41 10.19 8.10 -0.97
C HIS A 41 9.44 8.45 -2.26
N ASN A 42 8.23 9.05 -2.16
CA ASN A 42 7.46 9.52 -3.31
C ASN A 42 7.31 8.50 -4.46
N GLY A 43 7.02 7.24 -4.13
CA GLY A 43 6.82 6.19 -5.14
C GLY A 43 8.11 5.47 -5.57
N ASN A 44 9.27 5.91 -5.11
CA ASN A 44 10.54 5.23 -5.36
C ASN A 44 10.71 4.02 -4.41
N VAL A 45 11.22 2.92 -4.97
CA VAL A 45 11.56 1.69 -4.22
C VAL A 45 13.06 1.41 -4.23
N GLY A 46 13.87 2.31 -4.81
CA GLY A 46 15.33 2.22 -4.75
C GLY A 46 15.84 2.17 -3.30
N GLY A 47 16.79 1.28 -3.06
CA GLY A 47 17.37 1.07 -1.72
C GLY A 47 16.43 0.39 -0.71
N PHE A 48 15.26 -0.11 -1.13
CA PHE A 48 14.39 -0.88 -0.25
C PHE A 48 15.06 -2.20 0.16
N SER A 49 15.05 -2.46 1.47
CA SER A 49 15.42 -3.76 2.04
C SER A 49 14.18 -4.46 2.58
N SER A 50 14.02 -5.73 2.24
CA SER A 50 12.90 -6.59 2.64
C SER A 50 12.69 -6.65 4.16
N CYS A 51 13.77 -6.58 4.95
CA CYS A 51 13.74 -6.57 6.41
C CYS A 51 14.12 -5.19 6.96
N ASN A 52 13.39 -4.15 6.56
CA ASN A 52 13.60 -2.81 7.10
C ASN A 52 12.94 -2.64 8.49
N ILE A 53 13.20 -1.50 9.13
CA ILE A 53 12.63 -1.19 10.45
C ILE A 53 11.11 -1.26 10.43
N ASP A 54 10.45 -0.76 9.37
CA ASP A 54 8.99 -0.79 9.25
C ASP A 54 8.45 -2.24 9.20
N CYS A 55 9.16 -3.17 8.54
CA CYS A 55 8.86 -4.61 8.52
C CYS A 55 9.00 -5.24 9.91
N CYS A 56 10.12 -5.00 10.60
CA CYS A 56 10.34 -5.50 11.96
C CYS A 56 9.30 -4.96 12.95
N THR A 57 9.01 -3.66 12.88
CA THR A 57 7.98 -3.02 13.71
C THR A 57 6.61 -3.65 13.46
N TYR A 58 6.23 -3.83 12.20
CA TYR A 58 4.95 -4.44 11.87
C TYR A 58 4.85 -5.90 12.34
N ALA A 59 5.93 -6.68 12.18
CA ALA A 59 5.99 -8.05 12.68
C ALA A 59 5.82 -8.11 14.21
N MET A 60 6.55 -7.27 14.96
CA MET A 60 6.44 -7.22 16.43
C MET A 60 5.04 -6.78 16.89
N VAL A 61 4.49 -5.73 16.29
CA VAL A 61 3.13 -5.24 16.61
C VAL A 61 2.07 -6.29 16.25
N GLY A 62 2.29 -7.05 15.17
CA GLY A 62 1.45 -8.17 14.79
C GLY A 62 1.43 -9.30 15.82
N LEU A 63 2.57 -9.61 16.44
CA LEU A 63 2.63 -10.56 17.55
C LEU A 63 1.82 -10.10 18.78
N CYS A 64 1.65 -8.79 18.96
CA CYS A 64 0.80 -8.20 20.00
C CYS A 64 -0.68 -8.06 19.58
N GLY A 65 -1.08 -8.55 18.41
CA GLY A 65 -2.47 -8.43 17.91
C GLY A 65 -2.86 -7.02 17.45
N MET A 66 -1.91 -6.09 17.36
CA MET A 66 -2.16 -4.68 17.05
C MET A 66 -1.89 -4.32 15.57
N ALA A 67 -1.62 -5.31 14.71
CA ALA A 67 -1.31 -5.10 13.29
C ALA A 67 -2.41 -4.31 12.54
N GLY A 68 -3.68 -4.49 12.92
CA GLY A 68 -4.81 -3.75 12.33
C GLY A 68 -4.72 -2.24 12.52
N ILE A 69 -4.17 -1.77 13.66
CA ILE A 69 -4.00 -0.34 13.94
C ILE A 69 -2.95 0.26 13.01
N PHE A 70 -1.79 -0.38 12.89
CA PHE A 70 -0.73 0.08 12.00
C PHE A 70 -1.15 0.04 10.54
N ASN A 71 -1.98 -0.94 10.18
CA ASN A 71 -2.56 -1.03 8.85
C ASN A 71 -3.50 0.16 8.57
N ALA A 72 -4.40 0.47 9.50
CA ALA A 72 -5.30 1.63 9.40
C ALA A 72 -4.54 2.96 9.37
N MET A 73 -3.46 3.09 10.14
CA MET A 73 -2.59 4.27 10.11
C MET A 73 -1.92 4.44 8.74
N GLN A 74 -1.36 3.37 8.16
CA GLN A 74 -0.78 3.43 6.81
C GLN A 74 -1.83 3.82 5.77
N ARG A 75 -3.04 3.25 5.85
CA ARG A 75 -4.17 3.59 4.99
C ARG A 75 -4.56 5.07 5.10
N SER A 76 -4.58 5.62 6.32
CA SER A 76 -4.86 7.04 6.56
C SER A 76 -3.78 7.95 5.98
N ASP A 77 -2.51 7.54 6.05
CA ASP A 77 -1.40 8.29 5.45
C ASP A 77 -1.48 8.30 3.93
N ILE A 78 -1.83 7.17 3.30
CA ILE A 78 -2.11 7.08 1.85
C ILE A 78 -3.25 8.02 1.48
N ARG A 79 -4.35 7.97 2.23
CA ARG A 79 -5.53 8.81 2.01
C ARG A 79 -5.20 10.29 2.08
N THR A 80 -4.35 10.67 3.04
CA THR A 80 -3.91 12.06 3.23
C THR A 80 -2.95 12.48 2.12
N LYS A 81 -2.01 11.62 1.75
CA LYS A 81 -1.01 11.89 0.70
C LYS A 81 -1.62 12.07 -0.68
N TYR A 82 -2.57 11.23 -1.07
CA TYR A 82 -3.20 11.26 -2.40
C TYR A 82 -4.59 11.91 -2.39
N GLN A 83 -4.98 12.57 -1.29
CA GLN A 83 -6.27 13.25 -1.14
C GLN A 83 -7.49 12.35 -1.45
N LEU A 84 -7.44 11.09 -1.01
CA LEU A 84 -8.50 10.10 -1.26
C LEU A 84 -9.69 10.27 -0.30
N GLY A 85 -10.87 9.83 -0.73
CA GLY A 85 -12.07 9.72 0.09
C GLY A 85 -11.96 8.63 1.18
N GLY A 86 -12.70 8.78 2.28
CA GLY A 86 -12.75 7.80 3.37
C GLY A 86 -12.67 8.40 4.78
N ASN A 87 -12.89 7.57 5.79
CA ASN A 87 -12.78 7.94 7.20
C ASN A 87 -12.07 6.85 8.03
N SER A 88 -11.53 7.24 9.19
CA SER A 88 -10.72 6.36 10.04
C SER A 88 -11.48 5.12 10.55
N CYS A 89 -12.81 5.21 10.70
CA CYS A 89 -13.64 4.08 11.12
C CYS A 89 -13.74 3.02 10.01
N THR A 90 -13.96 3.45 8.75
CA THR A 90 -13.94 2.56 7.59
C THR A 90 -12.56 1.95 7.33
N ASP A 91 -11.49 2.69 7.66
CA ASP A 91 -10.11 2.21 7.53
C ASP A 91 -9.78 1.14 8.60
N CYS A 92 -10.29 1.30 9.83
CA CYS A 92 -10.13 0.32 10.91
C CYS A 92 -10.91 -0.97 10.63
N ILE A 93 -12.18 -0.86 10.22
CA ILE A 93 -13.01 -2.03 9.88
C ILE A 93 -12.39 -2.83 8.74
N ARG A 94 -11.88 -2.15 7.70
CA ARG A 94 -11.20 -2.82 6.57
C ARG A 94 -9.87 -3.45 6.98
N GLY A 95 -9.09 -2.79 7.83
CA GLY A 95 -7.84 -3.33 8.35
C GLY A 95 -8.01 -4.61 9.18
N CYS A 96 -9.16 -4.75 9.86
CA CYS A 96 -9.47 -5.89 10.73
C CYS A 96 -10.16 -7.08 10.01
N LEU A 97 -10.90 -6.84 8.92
CA LEU A 97 -11.66 -7.90 8.22
C LEU A 97 -10.75 -8.80 7.35
N CYS A 98 -9.79 -8.20 6.65
CA CYS A 98 -8.73 -8.94 5.95
C CYS A 98 -7.50 -8.05 5.83
N THR A 99 -6.63 -8.08 6.85
CA THR A 99 -5.37 -7.33 6.87
C THR A 99 -4.49 -7.55 5.61
N PRO A 100 -4.25 -8.79 5.12
CA PRO A 100 -3.43 -8.97 3.92
C PRO A 100 -4.09 -8.37 2.67
N CYS A 101 -5.41 -8.53 2.50
CA CYS A 101 -6.15 -7.95 1.38
C CYS A 101 -6.05 -6.41 1.37
N ASP A 102 -6.16 -5.80 2.54
CA ASP A 102 -6.08 -4.34 2.69
C ASP A 102 -4.66 -3.82 2.41
N LEU A 103 -3.61 -4.51 2.86
CA LEU A 103 -2.21 -4.18 2.52
C LEU A 103 -1.95 -4.28 1.01
N ILE A 104 -2.47 -5.33 0.37
CA ILE A 104 -2.38 -5.51 -1.09
C ILE A 104 -3.06 -4.36 -1.81
N HIS A 105 -4.26 -3.96 -1.35
CA HIS A 105 -4.98 -2.83 -1.91
C HIS A 105 -4.18 -1.52 -1.75
N GLN A 106 -3.60 -1.28 -0.58
CA GLN A 106 -2.77 -0.10 -0.31
C GLN A 106 -1.53 -0.02 -1.22
N GLU A 107 -0.79 -1.12 -1.44
CA GLU A 107 0.36 -1.15 -2.35
C GLU A 107 -0.07 -0.85 -3.80
N LYS A 108 -1.19 -1.45 -4.27
CA LYS A 108 -1.72 -1.20 -5.62
C LYS A 108 -2.07 0.26 -5.84
N GLU A 109 -2.76 0.87 -4.87
CA GLU A 109 -3.10 2.28 -4.96
C GLU A 109 -1.84 3.14 -5.03
N CYS A 110 -0.81 2.86 -4.23
CA CYS A 110 0.44 3.61 -4.29
C CYS A 110 1.18 3.46 -5.63
N VAL A 111 1.08 2.30 -6.29
CA VAL A 111 1.64 2.09 -7.63
C VAL A 111 0.84 2.86 -8.67
N TYR A 112 -0.49 2.74 -8.65
CA TYR A 112 -1.37 3.44 -9.58
C TYR A 112 -1.23 4.96 -9.50
N GLN A 113 -1.15 5.52 -8.30
CA GLN A 113 -0.95 6.96 -8.12
C GLN A 113 0.41 7.44 -8.65
N LYS A 114 1.45 6.59 -8.58
CA LYS A 114 2.73 6.89 -9.23
C LYS A 114 2.60 6.89 -10.75
N GLU A 115 1.94 5.89 -11.32
CA GLU A 115 1.73 5.78 -12.77
C GLU A 115 0.95 6.99 -13.32
N LYS A 116 -0.11 7.41 -12.63
CA LYS A 116 -0.86 8.65 -12.95
C LYS A 116 0.02 9.89 -13.02
N VAL A 117 0.95 10.05 -12.08
CA VAL A 117 1.87 11.20 -12.08
C VAL A 117 2.81 11.15 -13.29
N VAL A 118 3.28 9.96 -13.68
CA VAL A 118 4.15 9.77 -14.85
C VAL A 118 3.40 10.03 -16.17
N GLU A 119 2.14 9.60 -16.28
CA GLU A 119 1.34 9.84 -17.49
C GLU A 119 1.04 11.32 -17.74
N HIS A 120 0.92 12.13 -16.69
CA HIS A 120 0.65 13.56 -16.81
C HIS A 120 1.91 14.37 -17.17
N GLU A 121 3.11 13.77 -17.14
CA GLU A 121 4.32 14.36 -17.71
C GLU A 121 4.36 14.05 -19.23
N PRO A 122 4.32 15.07 -20.11
CA PRO A 122 4.25 14.86 -21.56
C PRO A 122 5.61 14.35 -22.07
N GLY A 123 5.80 13.03 -22.12
CA GLY A 123 6.93 12.45 -22.85
C GLY A 123 7.50 11.10 -22.38
N ARG A 124 6.97 10.40 -21.36
CA ARG A 124 7.55 9.11 -20.94
C ARG A 124 6.52 7.99 -20.84
N VAL A 125 6.32 7.26 -21.95
CA VAL A 125 5.63 5.97 -21.93
C VAL A 125 6.56 4.95 -21.26
N GLN A 126 6.20 4.43 -20.09
CA GLN A 126 6.84 3.23 -19.54
C GLN A 126 5.80 2.27 -18.99
N HIS A 127 5.53 1.25 -19.80
CA HIS A 127 4.89 0.01 -19.38
C HIS A 127 5.84 -0.68 -18.38
N MET A 128 5.58 -0.58 -17.07
CA MET A 128 6.43 -1.18 -16.05
C MET A 128 6.04 -2.65 -15.89
N HIS A 129 6.70 -3.51 -16.66
CA HIS A 129 6.68 -4.95 -16.45
C HIS A 129 7.27 -5.25 -15.07
N TYR A 130 6.57 -6.02 -14.24
CA TYR A 130 7.06 -6.45 -12.93
C TYR A 130 8.33 -7.29 -13.13
N SER A 131 9.52 -6.68 -13.00
CA SER A 131 10.77 -7.43 -12.98
C SER A 131 10.86 -8.18 -11.65
N GLN A 132 10.78 -9.51 -11.74
CA GLN A 132 11.27 -10.42 -10.73
C GLN A 132 12.77 -10.23 -10.57
N SER A 133 13.22 -10.02 -9.33
CA SER A 133 14.58 -10.29 -8.85
C SER A 133 14.57 -10.22 -7.33
#